data_AF-A0A969UT11-F1
#
_entry.id   AF-A0A969UT11-F1
#
_cell.length_a   1.000
_cell.length_b   1.000
_cell.length_c   1.000
_cell.angle_alpha   90.00
_cell.angle_beta   90.00
_cell.angle_gamma   90.00
#
_symmetry.space_group_name_H-M   'P 1'
#
loop_
_entity.id
_entity.type
_entity.pdbx_description
1 polymer ?
#
loop_
_entity_poly.entity_id
_entity_poly.type
_entity_poly.pdbx_seq_one_letter_code
_entity_poly.pdbx_strand_id
1 'polypeptide(L)'
;MLNLLLIPVYEYFATSPWRFQYSSSPDIRDEWKRLGIKFFAYGKNQPDTIPVYQYYAIDPWRYQYSINSKIGNGWINTGVAFYAFQTEQPQTIPVYRYTASHPWRYQYSTDANLVEGWINEGAAFYVFAAMSAV
;
A
#
# COMPACT_ATOMS: atom_id res chain seq x y z
N MET A 1 25.71 3.83 2.34
CA MET A 1 25.30 2.92 3.43
C MET A 1 23.85 2.54 3.20
N LEU A 2 23.52 1.26 2.99
CA LEU A 2 22.13 0.82 2.93
C LEU A 2 21.50 1.02 4.30
N ASN A 3 20.39 1.76 4.37
CA ASN A 3 19.70 2.01 5.64
C ASN A 3 18.96 0.72 6.05
N LEU A 4 19.55 -0.05 6.97
CA LEU A 4 19.09 -1.39 7.43
C LEU A 4 17.67 -1.43 8.02
N LEU A 5 16.99 -0.28 8.09
CA LEU A 5 15.65 -0.10 8.63
C LEU A 5 14.56 -0.11 7.55
N LEU A 6 14.94 0.11 6.29
CA LEU A 6 14.01 0.07 5.17
C LEU A 6 13.76 -1.37 4.75
N ILE A 7 12.49 -1.71 4.61
CA ILE A 7 12.03 -3.00 4.11
C ILE A 7 11.36 -2.81 2.74
N PRO A 8 11.51 -3.77 1.81
CA PRO A 8 10.74 -3.75 0.58
C PRO A 8 9.26 -3.98 0.91
N VAL A 9 8.39 -3.23 0.24
CA VAL A 9 6.95 -3.48 0.23
C VAL A 9 6.57 -3.91 -1.18
N TYR A 10 6.07 -5.13 -1.28
CA TYR A 10 5.70 -5.76 -2.53
C TYR A 10 4.22 -5.56 -2.83
N GLU A 11 3.86 -5.39 -4.09
CA GLU A 11 2.47 -5.45 -4.57
C GLU A 11 2.14 -6.88 -5.01
N TYR A 12 0.94 -7.33 -4.66
CA TYR A 12 0.40 -8.62 -5.07
C TYR A 12 -1.01 -8.44 -5.63
N PHE A 13 -1.37 -9.27 -6.60
CA PHE A 13 -2.73 -9.35 -7.11
C PHE A 13 -3.25 -10.79 -7.08
N ALA A 14 -4.57 -10.91 -6.94
CA ALA A 14 -5.31 -12.15 -7.14
C ALA A 14 -6.51 -11.85 -8.05
N THR A 15 -7.00 -12.81 -8.84
CA THR A 15 -8.07 -12.61 -9.83
C THR A 15 -9.41 -13.23 -9.47
N SER A 16 -9.46 -14.09 -8.44
CA SER A 16 -10.68 -14.82 -8.05
C SER A 16 -10.98 -14.63 -6.56
N PRO A 17 -11.50 -13.47 -6.11
CA PRO A 17 -11.87 -12.28 -6.90
C PRO A 17 -10.70 -11.33 -7.17
N TRP A 18 -10.91 -10.34 -8.07
CA TRP A 18 -9.88 -9.39 -8.47
C TRP A 18 -9.57 -8.36 -7.37
N ARG A 19 -8.35 -8.42 -6.83
CA ARG A 19 -7.91 -7.59 -5.68
C ARG A 19 -6.41 -7.40 -5.63
N PHE A 20 -5.99 -6.33 -4.95
CA PHE A 20 -4.59 -5.98 -4.71
C PHE A 20 -4.28 -5.96 -3.22
N GLN A 21 -3.06 -6.30 -2.85
CA GLN A 21 -2.54 -6.06 -1.51
C GLN A 21 -1.04 -5.75 -1.52
N TYR A 22 -0.57 -5.18 -0.43
CA TYR A 22 0.81 -4.97 -0.09
C TYR A 22 1.25 -5.93 1.02
N SER A 23 2.49 -6.38 0.94
CA SER A 23 3.14 -7.14 2.01
C SER A 23 4.63 -6.87 2.01
N SER A 24 5.24 -6.89 3.18
CA SER A 24 6.70 -6.90 3.33
C SER A 24 7.29 -8.31 3.21
N SER A 25 6.45 -9.34 3.25
CA SER A 25 6.88 -10.71 2.97
C SER A 25 7.01 -10.92 1.46
N PRO A 26 8.16 -11.43 0.98
CA PRO A 26 8.31 -11.83 -0.43
C PRO A 26 7.52 -13.10 -0.77
N ASP A 27 7.08 -13.87 0.23
CA ASP A 27 6.57 -15.23 0.06
C ASP A 27 5.18 -15.37 0.68
N ILE A 28 4.23 -14.53 0.25
CA ILE A 28 2.82 -14.83 0.50
C ILE A 28 2.36 -15.93 -0.48
N ARG A 29 1.76 -16.99 0.07
CA ARG A 29 1.40 -18.22 -0.65
C ARG A 29 0.04 -18.09 -1.35
N ASP A 30 -0.39 -19.21 -1.94
CA ASP A 30 -1.72 -19.45 -2.51
C ASP A 30 -1.98 -18.68 -3.81
N GLU A 31 -3.12 -17.99 -3.91
CA GLU A 31 -3.62 -17.35 -5.13
C GLU A 31 -2.96 -16.01 -5.48
N TRP A 32 -2.00 -15.54 -4.68
CA TRP A 32 -1.37 -14.24 -4.83
C TRP A 32 -0.19 -14.27 -5.80
N LYS A 33 -0.27 -13.47 -6.86
CA LYS A 33 0.86 -13.23 -7.76
C LYS A 33 1.58 -11.94 -7.39
N ARG A 34 2.88 -12.05 -7.08
CA ARG A 34 3.77 -10.91 -6.81
C ARG A 34 4.01 -10.09 -8.08
N LEU A 35 3.80 -8.79 -7.99
CA LEU A 35 4.09 -7.82 -9.07
C LEU A 35 5.48 -7.19 -8.94
N GLY A 36 6.14 -7.34 -7.79
CA GLY A 36 7.49 -6.82 -7.53
C GLY A 36 7.53 -5.87 -6.34
N ILE A 37 8.69 -5.28 -6.10
CA ILE A 37 8.86 -4.23 -5.08
C ILE A 37 8.17 -2.98 -5.60
N LYS A 38 7.20 -2.46 -4.85
CA LYS A 38 6.50 -1.22 -5.20
C LYS A 38 7.22 0.00 -4.64
N PHE A 39 7.69 -0.10 -3.40
CA PHE A 39 8.44 0.95 -2.70
C PHE A 39 9.18 0.37 -1.49
N PHE A 40 9.97 1.21 -0.83
CA PHE A 40 10.58 0.91 0.46
C PHE A 40 9.92 1.74 1.57
N ALA A 41 9.68 1.12 2.72
CA ALA A 41 9.10 1.76 3.90
C ALA A 41 9.83 1.29 5.16
N TYR A 42 9.55 1.88 6.31
CA TYR A 42 10.13 1.41 7.57
C TYR A 42 9.33 0.24 8.13
N GLY A 43 10.02 -0.83 8.54
CA GLY A 43 9.37 -2.00 9.16
C GLY A 43 8.99 -1.81 10.63
N LYS A 44 9.55 -0.79 11.26
CA LYS A 44 9.31 -0.42 12.67
C LYS A 44 9.12 1.08 12.75
N ASN A 45 8.49 1.54 13.84
CA ASN A 45 8.37 2.97 14.11
C ASN A 45 9.75 3.63 14.10
N GLN A 46 9.85 4.74 13.39
CA GLN A 46 11.00 5.65 13.33
C GLN A 46 10.53 7.08 13.62
N PRO A 47 11.45 8.00 13.99
CA PRO A 47 11.12 9.42 14.11
C PRO A 47 10.36 9.92 12.87
N ASP A 48 9.32 10.73 13.12
CA ASP A 48 8.47 11.37 12.11
C ASP A 48 7.66 10.43 11.19
N THR A 49 7.67 9.12 11.49
CA THR A 49 6.85 8.14 10.77
C THR A 49 5.58 7.80 11.54
N ILE A 50 4.56 7.44 10.78
CA ILE A 50 3.25 6.99 11.28
C ILE A 50 2.95 5.57 10.78
N PRO A 51 2.19 4.78 11.53
CA PRO A 51 1.76 3.46 11.06
C PRO A 51 0.81 3.58 9.88
N VAL A 52 1.02 2.74 8.87
CA VAL A 52 0.05 2.45 7.82
C VAL A 52 -0.57 1.10 8.13
N TYR A 53 -1.86 1.10 8.41
CA TYR A 53 -2.64 -0.09 8.74
C TYR A 53 -3.18 -0.74 7.47
N GLN A 54 -3.14 -2.07 7.43
CA GLN A 54 -3.88 -2.83 6.44
C GLN A 54 -5.28 -3.13 6.95
N TYR A 55 -6.25 -3.02 6.05
CA TYR A 55 -7.62 -3.46 6.28
C TYR A 55 -8.08 -4.36 5.15
N TYR A 56 -8.98 -5.29 5.47
CA TYR A 56 -9.77 -6.01 4.47
C TYR A 56 -11.26 -5.93 4.76
N ALA A 57 -12.06 -6.12 3.72
CA ALA A 57 -13.50 -6.37 3.77
C ALA A 57 -13.78 -7.63 2.96
N ILE A 58 -14.86 -8.35 3.26
CA ILE A 58 -15.20 -9.64 2.62
C ILE A 58 -16.31 -9.55 1.56
N ASP A 59 -17.18 -8.53 1.65
CA ASP A 59 -18.33 -8.36 0.74
C ASP A 59 -18.37 -6.95 0.11
N PRO A 60 -17.78 -6.77 -1.09
CA PRO A 60 -16.86 -7.68 -1.78
C PRO A 60 -15.48 -7.76 -1.12
N TRP A 61 -14.72 -8.81 -1.45
CA TRP A 61 -13.37 -8.99 -0.94
C TRP A 61 -12.42 -7.91 -1.49
N ARG A 62 -11.86 -7.09 -0.61
CA ARG A 62 -10.93 -6.00 -0.98
C ARG A 62 -10.00 -5.64 0.18
N TYR A 63 -8.88 -5.02 -0.15
CA TYR A 63 -7.94 -4.47 0.83
C TYR A 63 -7.84 -2.96 0.69
N GLN A 64 -7.50 -2.28 1.78
CA GLN A 64 -7.07 -0.88 1.76
C GLN A 64 -5.96 -0.62 2.79
N TYR A 65 -5.26 0.49 2.62
CA TYR A 65 -4.18 0.95 3.49
C TYR A 65 -4.51 2.35 4.00
N SER A 66 -4.39 2.57 5.30
CA SER A 66 -4.72 3.87 5.88
C SER A 66 -3.88 4.20 7.09
N ILE A 67 -3.67 5.49 7.30
CA ILE A 67 -3.08 6.04 8.50
C ILE A 67 -4.09 6.14 9.66
N ASN A 68 -5.39 6.04 9.38
CA ASN A 68 -6.43 5.98 10.39
C ASN A 68 -6.53 4.55 10.95
N SER A 69 -6.40 4.40 12.28
CA SER A 69 -6.50 3.11 13.00
C SER A 69 -7.94 2.62 13.22
N LYS A 70 -8.96 3.44 12.89
CA LYS A 70 -10.38 3.14 13.08
C LYS A 70 -11.23 3.67 11.91
N ILE A 71 -11.25 2.92 10.80
CA ILE A 71 -12.10 3.27 9.64
C ILE A 71 -13.57 2.85 9.83
N GLY A 72 -13.83 1.73 10.53
CA GLY A 72 -15.20 1.22 10.76
C GLY A 72 -15.86 0.61 9.52
N ASN A 73 -17.19 0.59 9.46
CA ASN A 73 -18.00 0.26 8.28
C ASN A 73 -17.65 -1.05 7.56
N GLY A 74 -17.46 -2.13 8.32
CA GLY A 74 -17.18 -3.47 7.77
C GLY A 74 -15.71 -3.72 7.38
N TRP A 75 -14.81 -2.78 7.67
CA TRP A 75 -13.36 -2.99 7.53
C TRP A 75 -12.76 -3.65 8.76
N ILE A 76 -12.01 -4.72 8.53
CA ILE A 76 -11.28 -5.46 9.56
C ILE A 76 -9.83 -5.02 9.52
N ASN A 77 -9.33 -4.45 10.62
CA ASN A 77 -7.94 -4.03 10.77
C ASN A 77 -7.04 -5.25 11.04
N THR A 78 -6.05 -5.51 10.19
CA THR A 78 -5.10 -6.63 10.35
C THR A 78 -3.81 -6.21 11.05
N GLY A 79 -3.71 -4.94 11.43
CA GLY A 79 -2.56 -4.36 12.13
C GLY A 79 -1.72 -3.46 11.23
N VAL A 80 -0.55 -3.09 11.74
CA VAL A 80 0.40 -2.23 11.04
C VAL A 80 1.09 -3.04 9.94
N ALA A 81 0.95 -2.59 8.70
CA ALA A 81 1.64 -3.18 7.56
C ALA A 81 3.10 -2.68 7.45
N PHE A 82 3.30 -1.37 7.65
CA PHE A 82 4.59 -0.69 7.63
C PHE A 82 4.45 0.73 8.21
N TYR A 83 5.55 1.46 8.32
CA TYR A 83 5.60 2.86 8.76
C TYR A 83 6.06 3.75 7.60
N ALA A 84 5.37 4.88 7.43
CA ALA A 84 5.56 5.83 6.33
C ALA A 84 5.45 7.27 6.86
N PHE A 85 5.70 8.26 5.99
CA PHE A 85 5.52 9.66 6.36
C PHE A 85 4.12 10.14 5.99
N GLN A 86 3.51 10.96 6.86
CA GLN A 86 2.20 11.55 6.58
C GLN A 86 2.29 12.65 5.51
N THR A 87 3.38 13.40 5.52
CA THR A 87 3.66 14.49 4.59
C THR A 87 4.97 14.23 3.86
N GLU A 88 5.18 14.95 2.75
CA GLU A 88 6.42 14.86 1.99
C GLU A 88 7.65 15.14 2.87
N GLN A 89 8.64 14.28 2.76
CA GLN A 89 9.97 14.42 3.35
C GLN A 89 11.04 14.34 2.25
N PRO A 90 12.27 14.82 2.48
CA PRO A 90 13.36 14.67 1.53
C PRO A 90 13.51 13.22 1.04
N GLN A 91 13.64 13.05 -0.28
CA GLN A 91 13.83 11.75 -0.95
C GLN A 91 12.65 10.77 -0.84
N THR A 92 11.47 11.25 -0.45
CA THR A 92 10.24 10.45 -0.47
C THR A 92 9.39 10.76 -1.70
N ILE A 93 8.53 9.82 -2.06
CA ILE A 93 7.55 9.92 -3.14
C ILE A 93 6.15 9.64 -2.57
N PRO A 94 5.10 10.24 -3.13
CA PRO A 94 3.73 9.95 -2.71
C PRO A 94 3.31 8.55 -3.15
N VAL A 95 2.49 7.91 -2.32
CA VAL A 95 1.63 6.79 -2.72
C VAL A 95 0.21 7.30 -2.77
N TYR A 96 -0.34 7.36 -3.97
CA TYR A 96 -1.71 7.78 -4.24
C TYR A 96 -2.67 6.63 -3.97
N ARG A 97 -3.84 6.95 -3.40
CA ARG A 97 -4.96 6.02 -3.27
C ARG A 97 -5.91 6.21 -4.44
N TYR A 98 -6.35 5.09 -5.01
CA TYR A 98 -7.34 5.06 -6.08
C TYR A 98 -8.53 4.21 -5.67
N THR A 99 -9.72 4.65 -6.07
CA THR A 99 -10.95 3.87 -5.96
C THR A 99 -11.56 3.60 -7.32
N ALA A 100 -12.20 2.45 -7.46
CA ALA A 100 -13.10 2.14 -8.56
C ALA A 100 -14.40 1.59 -7.98
N SER A 101 -15.55 1.88 -8.59
CA SER A 101 -16.88 1.53 -8.06
C SER A 101 -17.48 0.26 -8.69
N HIS A 102 -16.97 -0.19 -9.84
CA HIS A 102 -17.51 -1.32 -10.60
C HIS A 102 -16.41 -2.32 -11.00
N PRO A 103 -16.09 -3.33 -10.17
CA PRO A 103 -16.54 -3.53 -8.79
C PRO A 103 -15.87 -2.56 -7.81
N TRP A 104 -16.40 -2.44 -6.59
CA TRP A 104 -15.80 -1.57 -5.57
C TRP A 104 -14.46 -2.13 -5.06
N ARG A 105 -13.37 -1.44 -5.38
CA ARG A 105 -11.99 -1.82 -5.05
C ARG A 105 -11.11 -0.60 -4.80
N TYR A 106 -9.98 -0.84 -4.12
CA TYR A 106 -8.92 0.14 -3.91
C TYR A 106 -7.64 -0.32 -4.61
N GLN A 107 -6.87 0.65 -5.09
CA GLN A 107 -5.49 0.44 -5.54
C GLN A 107 -4.62 1.57 -4.98
N TYR A 108 -3.33 1.29 -4.85
CA TYR A 108 -2.34 2.25 -4.40
C TYR A 108 -1.19 2.25 -5.40
N SER A 109 -0.68 3.42 -5.73
CA SER A 109 0.38 3.55 -6.73
C SER A 109 1.22 4.79 -6.49
N THR A 110 2.47 4.73 -6.91
CA THR A 110 3.38 5.88 -6.98
C THR A 110 3.21 6.66 -8.28
N ASP A 111 2.48 6.11 -9.25
CA ASP A 111 2.07 6.80 -10.47
C ASP A 111 0.78 7.58 -10.19
N ALA A 112 0.80 8.89 -10.45
CA ALA A 112 -0.33 9.79 -10.28
C ALA A 112 -1.41 9.65 -11.38
N ASN A 113 -1.09 9.03 -12.51
CA ASN A 113 -1.91 9.01 -13.72
C ASN A 113 -2.37 7.60 -14.11
N LEU A 114 -2.84 6.83 -13.13
CA LEU A 114 -3.51 5.54 -13.40
C LEU A 114 -4.68 5.71 -14.38
N VAL A 115 -4.85 4.71 -15.25
CA VAL A 115 -5.75 4.71 -16.41
C VAL A 115 -7.25 4.76 -16.07
N GLU A 116 -8.08 4.83 -17.12
CA GLU A 116 -9.54 4.91 -17.10
C GLU A 116 -10.23 3.93 -16.12
N GLY A 117 -11.21 4.44 -15.37
CA GLY A 117 -11.99 3.69 -14.38
C GLY A 117 -11.49 3.80 -12.93
N TRP A 118 -10.38 4.51 -12.69
CA TRP A 118 -9.87 4.81 -11.34
C TRP A 118 -10.03 6.29 -11.00
N ILE A 119 -10.45 6.58 -9.77
CA ILE A 119 -10.52 7.93 -9.20
C ILE A 119 -9.33 8.10 -8.28
N ASN A 120 -8.45 9.07 -8.58
CA ASN A 120 -7.35 9.46 -7.70
C ASN A 120 -7.90 10.24 -6.50
N GLU A 121 -7.71 9.73 -5.29
CA GLU A 121 -8.15 10.35 -4.04
C GLU A 121 -7.03 11.15 -3.36
N GLY A 122 -5.90 11.33 -4.03
CA GLY A 122 -4.73 12.05 -3.54
C GLY A 122 -3.71 11.15 -2.86
N ALA A 123 -2.64 11.79 -2.37
CA ALA A 123 -1.58 11.11 -1.64
C ALA A 123 -2.11 10.60 -0.31
N ALA A 124 -1.96 9.29 -0.07
CA ALA A 124 -2.35 8.65 1.18
C ALA A 124 -1.23 8.69 2.23
N PHE A 125 0.02 8.57 1.77
CA PHE A 125 1.25 8.60 2.58
C PHE A 125 2.48 8.71 1.65
N TYR A 126 3.66 8.94 2.23
CA TYR A 126 4.92 9.11 1.51
C TYR A 126 5.97 8.08 1.92
N VAL A 127 6.70 7.54 0.95
CA VAL A 127 7.62 6.39 1.06
C VAL A 127 8.90 6.62 0.27
N PHE A 128 9.89 5.74 0.41
CA PHE A 128 11.08 5.79 -0.45
C PHE A 128 10.82 5.03 -1.75
N ALA A 129 11.27 5.60 -2.87
CA ALA A 129 11.15 4.97 -4.17
C ALA A 129 11.85 3.60 -4.20
N ALA A 130 11.24 2.63 -4.87
CA ALA A 130 12.02 1.50 -5.36
C ALA A 130 13.02 2.07 -6.38
N MET A 131 14.32 1.92 -6.16
CA MET A 131 15.29 2.37 -7.15
C MET A 131 14.94 1.69 -8.48
N SER A 132 14.68 2.48 -9.51
CA SER A 132 14.64 1.96 -10.87
C SER A 132 15.98 1.27 -11.12
N ALA A 133 15.97 0.00 -11.49
CA ALA A 133 17.16 -0.64 -12.02
C ALA A 133 17.63 0.22 -13.20
N VAL A 134 18.80 0.85 -13.05
CA VAL A 134 19.52 1.51 -14.14
C VAL A 134 20.10 0.42 -15.03
#